data_AF-A0A5K1BMA6-F1
#
_entry.id   AF-A0A5K1BMA6-F1
#
_cell.length_a   1.000
_cell.length_b   1.000
_cell.length_c   1.000
_cell.angle_alpha   90.00
_cell.angle_beta   90.00
_cell.angle_gamma   90.00
#
_symmetry.space_group_name_H-M   'P 1'
#
loop_
_entity.id
_entity.type
_entity.pdbx_description
1 polymer ?
#
loop_
_entity_poly.entity_id
_entity_poly.type
_entity_poly.pdbx_seq_one_letter_code
_entity_poly.pdbx_strand_id
1 'polypeptide(L)' 'GLKSLTDREVRCLMISCKNSTNIDSVIDWLVKHSKTKN' A
#
# COMPACT_ATOMS: atom_id res chain seq x y z
N GLY A 1 2.30 7.52 17.08
CA GLY A 1 1.43 7.40 15.90
C GLY A 1 2.26 7.63 14.65
N LEU A 2 1.80 7.22 13.46
CA LEU A 2 2.52 7.16 12.16
C LEU A 2 3.69 8.15 11.92
N LYS A 3 3.61 9.38 12.43
CA LYS A 3 4.72 10.34 12.52
C LYS A 3 6.02 9.83 13.16
N SER A 4 5.98 8.76 13.96
CA SER A 4 7.16 8.14 14.58
C SER A 4 7.86 7.12 13.67
N LEU A 5 7.28 6.77 12.52
CA LEU A 5 7.96 6.01 11.47
C LEU A 5 8.68 6.99 10.56
N THR A 6 9.83 7.47 11.02
CA THR A 6 10.81 8.12 10.15
C THR A 6 11.61 7.01 9.44
N ASP A 7 12.18 7.27 8.27
CA ASP A 7 13.05 6.33 7.53
C ASP A 7 12.37 5.21 6.71
N ARG A 8 11.06 5.26 6.50
CA ARG A 8 10.39 4.39 5.52
C ARG A 8 9.14 5.03 4.92
N GLU A 9 8.86 4.73 3.66
CA GLU A 9 7.58 5.08 3.06
C GLU A 9 6.49 4.14 3.59
N VAL A 10 5.38 4.72 4.05
CA VAL A 10 4.21 3.98 4.53
C VAL A 10 2.98 4.53 3.85
N ARG A 11 2.09 3.64 3.39
CA ARG A 11 0.78 4.00 2.84
C ARG A 11 -0.32 3.35 3.65
N CYS A 12 -1.23 4.17 4.19
CA CYS A 12 -2.42 3.71 4.92
C CYS A 12 -3.65 3.85 4.04
N LEU A 13 -4.32 2.74 3.77
CA LEU A 13 -5.52 2.69 2.94
C LEU A 13 -6.61 1.96 3.71
N MET A 14 -7.83 2.50 3.67
CA MET A 14 -9.01 1.75 4.08
C MET A 14 -9.50 0.93 2.90
N ILE A 15 -9.70 -0.37 3.11
CA ILE A 15 -10.15 -1.30 2.08
C ILE A 15 -11.36 -2.10 2.54
N SER A 16 -12.14 -2.60 1.58
CA SER A 16 -13.18 -3.59 1.81
C SER A 16 -13.13 -4.65 0.73
N CYS A 17 -12.76 -5.88 1.11
CA CYS A 17 -12.75 -7.01 0.18
C CYS A 17 -14.17 -7.43 -0.24
N LYS A 18 -15.17 -7.21 0.63
CA LYS A 18 -16.57 -7.54 0.34
C LYS A 18 -17.15 -6.62 -0.74
N ASN A 19 -16.82 -5.33 -0.67
CA ASN A 19 -17.36 -4.31 -1.56
C ASN A 19 -16.37 -3.93 -2.66
N SER A 20 -15.27 -4.68 -2.77
CA SER A 20 -14.12 -4.38 -3.64
C SER A 20 -13.65 -2.93 -3.59
N THR A 21 -13.76 -2.30 -2.42
CA THR A 21 -13.42 -0.89 -2.26
C THR A 21 -11.92 -0.74 -2.07
N ASN A 22 -11.30 0.07 -2.91
CA ASN A 22 -9.89 0.46 -2.87
C ASN A 22 -8.89 -0.71 -3.07
N ILE A 23 -9.32 -1.85 -3.61
CA ILE A 23 -8.43 -2.99 -3.91
C ILE A 23 -7.40 -2.60 -4.97
N ASP A 24 -7.84 -1.98 -6.07
CA ASP A 24 -6.95 -1.59 -7.18
C ASP A 24 -5.84 -0.65 -6.70
N SER A 25 -6.17 0.28 -5.80
CA SER A 25 -5.22 1.22 -5.20
C SER A 25 -4.14 0.53 -4.35
N VAL A 26 -4.46 -0.60 -3.72
CA VAL A 26 -3.47 -1.44 -3.01
C VAL A 26 -2.60 -2.17 -4.01
N ILE A 27 -3.21 -2.82 -5.01
CA ILE A 27 -2.48 -3.59 -6.03
C ILE A 27 -1.48 -2.70 -6.78
N ASP A 28 -1.92 -1.52 -7.23
CA ASP A 28 -1.06 -0.56 -7.92
C ASP A 28 0.15 -0.16 -7.08
N TRP A 29 -0.06 0.06 -5.78
CA TRP A 29 1.05 0.43 -4.89
C TRP A 29 2.01 -0.73 -4.68
N LEU A 30 1.50 -1.94 -4.48
CA LEU A 30 2.31 -3.14 -4.34
C LEU A 30 3.14 -3.42 -5.59
N VAL A 31 2.56 -3.26 -6.79
CA VAL A 31 3.29 -3.44 -8.05
C VAL A 31 4.39 -2.40 -8.19
N LYS A 32 4.08 -1.11 -7.96
CA LYS A 32 5.06 -0.01 -8.06
C LYS A 32 6.23 -0.14 -7.09
N HIS A 33 6.00 -0.71 -5.90
CA HIS A 33 7.03 -0.89 -4.87
C HIS A 33 7.58 -2.31 -4.83
N SER A 34 7.14 -3.18 -5.75
CA SER A 34 7.71 -4.51 -5.88
C SER A 34 9.16 -4.38 -6.37
N LYS A 35 10.08 -5.12 -5.74
CA LYS A 35 11.45 -5.17 -6.22
C LYS A 35 11.46 -5.94 -7.54
N THR A 36 11.98 -5.34 -8.59
CA THR A 36 12.26 -6.08 -9.83
C THR A 36 13.31 -7.13 -9.50
N LYS A 37 12.97 -8.40 -9.71
CA LYS A 37 13.91 -9.51 -9.56
C LYS A 37 14.92 -9.39 -10.70
N ASN A 38 16.17 -9.07 -10.39
CA ASN A 38 17.31 -9.26 -11.30
C ASN A 38 17.53 -10.75 -11.54
#